data_AF-A0A9E5VPT3-F1
#
_entry.id   AF-A0A9E5VPT3-F1
#
_cell.length_a   1.000
_cell.length_b   1.000
_cell.length_c   1.000
_cell.angle_alpha   90.00
_cell.angle_beta   90.00
_cell.angle_gamma   90.00
#
_symmetry.space_group_name_H-M   'P 1'
#
loop_
_entity.id
_entity.type
_entity.pdbx_description
1 polymer ?
#
loop_
_entity_poly.entity_id
_entity_poly.type
_entity_poly.pdbx_seq_one_letter_code
_entity_poly.pdbx_strand_id
1 'polypeptide(L)'
;MIPFSPETISSSAKKCAFSADGRYFAVALSSSPYIAIYKKSNGVYTKLNNPNTLPAGVAFGCSFSADGVYLAVAHANSPYITIYKRTGDTFAKLANPASLPTAT
;
A
#
# COMPACT_ATOMS: atom_id res chain seq x y z
N MET A 1 -7.13 -26.61 -15.59
CA MET A 1 -5.99 -26.04 -14.84
C MET A 1 -5.57 -24.80 -15.60
N ILE A 2 -6.01 -23.61 -15.16
CA ILE A 2 -5.64 -22.34 -15.81
C ILE A 2 -4.29 -21.87 -15.25
N PRO A 3 -3.28 -21.57 -16.07
CA PRO A 3 -2.03 -21.02 -15.58
C PRO A 3 -2.27 -19.55 -15.21
N PHE A 4 -2.13 -19.21 -13.94
CA PHE A 4 -2.14 -17.83 -13.47
C PHE A 4 -0.92 -17.11 -14.05
N SER A 5 -1.12 -15.95 -14.65
CA SER A 5 -0.05 -15.02 -14.98
C SER A 5 0.35 -14.29 -13.69
N PRO A 6 1.55 -14.50 -13.12
CA PRO A 6 2.01 -13.68 -12.02
C PRO A 6 2.15 -12.25 -12.53
N GLU A 7 1.32 -11.33 -12.06
CA GLU A 7 1.47 -9.92 -12.40
C GLU A 7 2.81 -9.42 -11.84
N THR A 8 3.78 -9.27 -12.74
CA THR A 8 5.11 -8.77 -12.41
C THR A 8 4.99 -7.35 -11.87
N ILE A 9 5.58 -7.11 -10.69
CA ILE A 9 5.84 -5.75 -10.22
C ILE A 9 6.96 -5.16 -11.07
N SER A 10 6.62 -4.32 -12.04
CA SER A 10 7.58 -3.70 -12.98
C SER A 10 8.45 -2.59 -12.36
N SER A 11 8.68 -2.59 -11.04
CA SER A 11 9.36 -1.50 -10.32
C SER A 11 10.12 -2.00 -9.10
N SER A 12 11.16 -1.24 -8.70
CA SER A 12 11.94 -1.52 -7.49
C SER A 12 11.06 -1.38 -6.25
N ALA A 13 10.86 -2.49 -5.54
CA ALA A 13 10.23 -2.52 -4.25
C ALA A 13 11.20 -2.04 -3.16
N LYS A 14 10.76 -1.14 -2.28
CA LYS A 14 11.58 -0.60 -1.17
C LYS A 14 11.34 -1.34 0.14
N LYS A 15 10.07 -1.62 0.47
CA LYS A 15 9.65 -2.33 1.68
C LYS A 15 8.28 -2.94 1.48
N CYS A 16 7.97 -3.98 2.25
CA CYS A 16 6.66 -4.62 2.24
C CYS A 16 6.11 -4.83 3.67
N ALA A 17 4.79 -5.02 3.77
CA ALA A 17 4.10 -5.27 5.03
C ALA A 17 2.90 -6.22 4.82
N PHE A 18 2.71 -7.14 5.76
CA PHE A 18 1.50 -7.96 5.85
C PHE A 18 0.48 -7.31 6.79
N SER A 19 -0.81 -7.49 6.52
CA SER A 19 -1.85 -7.19 7.50
C SER A 19 -1.83 -8.18 8.66
N ALA A 20 -2.33 -7.76 9.83
CA ALA A 20 -2.33 -8.60 11.04
C ALA A 20 -3.10 -9.92 10.87
N ASP A 21 -4.16 -9.91 10.06
CA ASP A 21 -4.95 -11.09 9.71
C ASP A 21 -4.33 -11.95 8.59
N GLY A 22 -3.21 -11.51 8.02
CA GLY A 22 -2.51 -12.18 6.91
C GLY A 22 -3.28 -12.21 5.60
N ARG A 23 -4.39 -11.45 5.48
CA ARG A 23 -5.23 -11.41 4.28
C ARG A 23 -4.74 -10.42 3.23
N TYR A 24 -3.93 -9.45 3.61
CA TYR A 24 -3.42 -8.43 2.70
C TYR A 24 -1.90 -8.31 2.81
N PHE A 25 -1.30 -7.87 1.70
CA PHE A 25 0.12 -7.64 1.56
C PHE A 25 0.32 -6.35 0.77
N ALA A 26 1.12 -5.42 1.29
CA ALA A 26 1.41 -4.15 0.65
C ALA A 26 2.90 -4.02 0.33
N VAL A 27 3.22 -3.36 -0.78
CA VAL A 27 4.58 -3.12 -1.25
C VAL A 27 4.75 -1.65 -1.64
N ALA A 28 5.70 -0.96 -1.01
CA ALA A 28 6.12 0.38 -1.37
C ALA A 28 7.01 0.35 -2.62
N LEU A 29 6.70 1.17 -3.61
CA LEU A 29 7.34 1.20 -4.93
C LEU A 29 8.01 2.54 -5.22
N SER A 30 9.08 2.49 -6.03
CA SER A 30 9.79 3.70 -6.48
C SER A 30 9.16 4.42 -7.67
N SER A 31 8.15 3.84 -8.31
CA SER A 31 7.42 4.44 -9.43
C SER A 31 5.92 4.39 -9.19
N SER A 32 5.18 5.30 -9.82
CA SER A 32 3.71 5.29 -9.81
C SER A 32 3.20 3.87 -10.15
N PRO A 33 2.26 3.30 -9.38
CA PRO A 33 1.37 3.95 -8.41
C PRO A 33 1.97 4.17 -7.00
N TYR A 34 3.27 3.99 -6.80
CA TYR A 34 4.02 4.11 -5.53
C TYR A 34 3.65 3.09 -4.45
N ILE A 35 2.52 2.41 -4.57
CA ILE A 35 2.06 1.34 -3.69
C ILE A 35 1.37 0.26 -4.51
N ALA A 36 1.66 -0.99 -4.22
CA ALA A 36 0.86 -2.14 -4.68
C ALA A 36 0.27 -2.83 -3.47
N ILE A 37 -1.00 -3.21 -3.55
CA ILE A 37 -1.73 -3.90 -2.49
C ILE A 37 -2.27 -5.20 -3.08
N TYR A 38 -2.10 -6.29 -2.36
CA TYR A 38 -2.50 -7.62 -2.75
C TYR A 38 -3.44 -8.20 -1.70
N LYS A 39 -4.40 -9.01 -2.14
CA LYS A 39 -5.27 -9.81 -1.29
C LYS A 39 -4.89 -11.29 -1.44
N LYS A 40 -4.80 -11.97 -0.30
CA LYS A 40 -4.60 -13.42 -0.24
C LYS A 40 -5.95 -14.13 -0.31
N SER A 41 -6.09 -15.06 -1.25
CA SER A 41 -7.20 -16.00 -1.34
C SER A 41 -6.67 -17.39 -1.68
N ASN A 42 -6.99 -18.39 -0.84
CA ASN A 42 -6.56 -19.77 -1.02
C ASN A 42 -5.03 -19.93 -1.25
N GLY A 43 -4.22 -19.15 -0.52
CA GLY A 43 -2.76 -19.19 -0.64
C GLY A 43 -2.18 -18.36 -1.79
N VAL A 44 -3.01 -17.81 -2.67
CA VAL A 44 -2.61 -17.00 -3.82
C VAL A 44 -2.80 -15.51 -3.50
N TYR A 45 -1.83 -14.67 -3.88
CA TYR A 45 -1.93 -13.22 -3.77
C TYR A 45 -2.33 -12.62 -5.12
N THR A 46 -3.46 -11.91 -5.14
CA THR A 46 -3.94 -11.18 -6.32
C THR A 46 -3.82 -9.69 -6.06
N LYS A 47 -3.25 -8.94 -7.00
CA LYS A 47 -3.14 -7.49 -6.90
C LYS A 47 -4.54 -6.87 -6.94
N LEU A 48 -4.77 -5.92 -6.05
CA LEU A 48 -5.98 -5.11 -6.04
C LEU A 48 -5.82 -3.91 -6.97
N ASN A 49 -6.94 -3.30 -7.35
CA ASN A 49 -6.93 -2.01 -8.04
C ASN A 49 -6.16 -0.97 -7.21
N ASN A 50 -5.44 -0.09 -7.90
CA ASN A 50 -4.73 1.00 -7.24
C ASN A 50 -5.73 1.90 -6.48
N PRO A 51 -5.34 2.49 -5.34
CA PRO A 51 -6.15 3.52 -4.70
C PRO A 51 -6.44 4.67 -5.65
N ASN A 52 -7.66 5.24 -5.59
CA ASN A 52 -8.04 6.40 -6.42
C ASN A 52 -7.15 7.62 -6.19
N THR A 53 -6.60 7.75 -4.98
CA THR A 53 -5.61 8.78 -4.66
C THR A 53 -4.31 8.11 -4.26
N LEU A 54 -3.29 8.29 -5.10
CA LEU A 54 -1.98 7.68 -4.91
C LEU A 54 -1.16 8.42 -3.83
N PRO A 55 -0.13 7.78 -3.27
CA PRO A 55 0.88 8.50 -2.49
C PRO A 55 1.49 9.63 -3.33
N ALA A 56 1.88 10.73 -2.70
CA ALA A 56 2.33 11.93 -3.40
C ALA A 56 3.70 11.79 -4.11
N GLY A 57 4.41 10.67 -3.89
CA GLY A 57 5.71 10.40 -4.51
C GLY A 57 6.26 9.04 -4.12
N VAL A 58 7.56 8.84 -4.39
CA VAL A 58 8.31 7.61 -4.11
C VAL A 58 8.05 7.12 -2.69
N ALA A 59 7.53 5.90 -2.56
CA ALA A 59 7.26 5.29 -1.27
C ALA A 59 8.52 4.59 -0.74
N PHE A 60 8.86 4.88 0.51
CA PHE A 60 10.01 4.27 1.20
C PHE A 60 9.59 3.14 2.13
N GLY A 61 8.35 3.19 2.62
CA GLY A 61 7.84 2.20 3.55
C GLY A 61 6.33 2.20 3.61
N CYS A 62 5.76 1.06 4.01
CA CYS A 62 4.36 0.96 4.34
C CYS A 62 4.17 0.06 5.57
N SER A 63 3.05 0.24 6.27
CA SER A 63 2.69 -0.56 7.44
C SER A 63 1.18 -0.60 7.64
N PHE A 64 0.65 -1.78 7.98
CA PHE A 64 -0.74 -1.93 8.38
C PHE A 64 -0.90 -1.62 9.87
N SER A 65 -2.05 -1.04 10.24
CA SER A 65 -2.47 -0.97 11.64
C SER A 65 -2.72 -2.37 12.21
N ALA A 66 -2.68 -2.48 13.54
CA ALA A 66 -2.87 -3.75 14.25
C ALA A 66 -4.25 -4.38 14.00
N ASP A 67 -5.28 -3.56 13.77
CA ASP A 67 -6.63 -4.00 13.39
C ASP A 67 -6.77 -4.31 11.88
N GLY A 68 -5.73 -4.06 11.08
CA GLY A 68 -5.73 -4.24 9.63
C GLY A 68 -6.69 -3.32 8.87
N VAL A 69 -7.23 -2.28 9.51
CA VAL A 69 -8.17 -1.33 8.90
C VAL A 69 -7.45 -0.18 8.19
N TYR A 70 -6.23 0.14 8.61
CA TYR A 70 -5.47 1.26 8.05
C TYR A 70 -4.16 0.77 7.44
N LEU A 71 -3.73 1.46 6.38
CA LEU A 71 -2.43 1.29 5.74
C LEU A 71 -1.76 2.65 5.66
N ALA A 72 -0.64 2.83 6.35
CA ALA A 72 0.20 4.00 6.28
C ALA A 72 1.33 3.80 5.26
N VAL A 73 1.61 4.81 4.44
CA VAL A 73 2.67 4.82 3.43
C VAL A 73 3.52 6.08 3.61
N ALA A 74 4.80 5.92 3.92
CA ALA A 74 5.75 7.02 4.00
C ALA A 74 6.42 7.25 2.64
N HIS A 75 6.54 8.51 2.21
CA HIS A 75 6.98 8.87 0.86
C HIS A 75 7.73 10.21 0.78
N ALA A 76 8.42 10.44 -0.35
CA ALA A 76 9.34 11.57 -0.54
C ALA A 76 8.71 12.97 -0.55
N ASN A 77 7.46 13.07 -1.03
CA ASN A 77 6.82 14.38 -1.25
C ASN A 77 5.86 14.71 -0.10
N SER A 78 5.76 16.00 0.27
CA SER A 78 4.75 16.49 1.23
C SER A 78 3.34 15.98 0.84
N PRO A 79 2.52 15.47 1.77
CA PRO A 79 2.63 15.51 3.24
C PRO A 79 3.58 14.47 3.88
N TYR A 80 4.46 13.84 3.10
CA TYR A 80 5.42 12.78 3.51
C TYR A 80 4.80 11.47 3.98
N ILE A 81 3.50 11.47 4.26
CA ILE A 81 2.72 10.30 4.65
C ILE A 81 1.34 10.30 4.00
N THR A 82 0.92 9.15 3.49
CA THR A 82 -0.44 8.89 3.04
C THR A 82 -1.03 7.78 3.89
N ILE A 83 -2.23 8.01 4.45
CA ILE A 83 -2.95 7.01 5.23
C ILE A 83 -4.20 6.60 4.45
N TYR A 84 -4.36 5.30 4.25
CA TYR A 84 -5.55 4.71 3.66
C TYR A 84 -6.41 4.07 4.74
N LYS A 85 -7.72 4.25 4.67
CA LYS A 85 -8.71 3.44 5.37
C LYS A 85 -9.24 2.37 4.42
N ARG A 86 -9.26 1.13 4.90
CA ARG A 86 -9.78 -0.02 4.18
C ARG A 86 -11.26 -0.21 4.49
N THR A 87 -12.07 -0.36 3.43
CA THR A 87 -13.47 -0.78 3.50
C THR A 87 -13.66 -1.92 2.52
N GLY A 88 -13.83 -3.15 3.04
CA GLY A 88 -13.75 -4.35 2.20
C GLY A 88 -12.35 -4.51 1.60
N ASP A 89 -12.27 -4.57 0.27
CA ASP A 89 -11.02 -4.66 -0.51
C ASP A 89 -10.59 -3.32 -1.11
N THR A 90 -11.23 -2.21 -0.73
CA THR A 90 -10.92 -0.87 -1.24
C THR A 90 -10.16 -0.06 -0.21
N PHE A 91 -9.14 0.66 -0.66
CA PHE A 91 -8.30 1.54 0.16
C PHE A 91 -8.52 3.00 -0.25
N ALA A 92 -9.19 3.76 0.62
CA ALA A 92 -9.50 5.17 0.38
C ALA A 92 -8.57 6.06 1.20
N LYS A 93 -7.96 7.06 0.56
CA LYS A 93 -7.06 8.00 1.24
C LYS A 93 -7.85 8.85 2.23
N LEU A 94 -7.32 8.97 3.45
CA LEU A 94 -7.83 9.90 4.45
C LEU A 94 -7.28 11.32 4.23
N ALA A 95 -7.91 12.28 4.90
CA ALA A 95 -7.38 13.64 5.00
C ALA A 95 -5.94 13.61 5.54
N ASN A 96 -5.13 14.56 5.10
CA ASN A 96 -3.76 14.67 5.59
C ASN A 96 -3.77 14.93 7.11
N PRO A 97 -2.80 14.40 7.87
CA PRO A 97 -2.61 14.79 9.26
C PRO A 97 -2.45 16.31 9.38
N ALA A 98 -3.00 16.90 10.44
CA ALA A 98 -2.88 18.34 10.67
C ALA A 98 -1.44 18.76 11.03
N SER A 99 -0.72 17.92 11.81
CA SER A 99 0.72 18.06 12.01
C SER A 99 1.45 17.08 11.10
N LEU A 100 2.23 17.62 10.15
CA LEU A 100 3.00 16.81 9.24
C LEU A 100 4.27 16.28 9.91
N PRO A 101 4.75 15.08 9.55
CA PRO A 101 6.12 14.69 9.87
C PRO A 101 7.07 15.74 9.27
N THR A 102 7.83 16.42 10.11
CA THR A 102 8.93 17.27 9.64
C THR A 102 10.12 16.39 9.25
N ALA A 103 10.74 16.69 8.12
CA ALA A 103 11.99 16.05 7.75
C ALA A 103 13.05 16.34 8.83
N THR A 104 13.71 15.28 9.30
CA THR A 104 14.94 15.33 10.12
C THR A 104 16.11 14.84 9.31
#